data_AF-A0A1F4DFC5-F1
#
_entry.id   AF-A0A1F4DFC5-F1
#
_cell.length_a   1.000
_cell.length_b   1.000
_cell.length_c   1.000
_cell.angle_alpha   90.00
_cell.angle_beta   90.00
_cell.angle_gamma   90.00
#
_symmetry.space_group_name_H-M   'P 1'
#
loop_
_entity.id
_entity.type
_entity.pdbx_description
1 polymer ?
#
loop_
_entity_poly.entity_id
_entity_poly.type
_entity_poly.pdbx_seq_one_letter_code
_entity_poly.pdbx_strand_id
1 'polypeptide(L)'
;MAGDIAGMVNNTFHDDATYYHNFHFFDSPPPYVLSGKENIIKAMSVIFERQGKMRVGEVLDWSESDNHIALQILVTSPNTGSWLITDFFGLRDGKVFEYFGYGRQLPLNLALP
;
A
#
# COMPACT_ATOMS: atom_id res chain seq x y z
N MET A 1 -4.12 5.56 14.76
CA MET A 1 -2.66 5.45 14.88
C MET A 1 -2.16 4.96 13.55
N ALA A 2 -1.36 5.77 12.85
CA ALA A 2 -0.43 5.19 11.89
C ALA A 2 0.47 4.27 12.74
N GLY A 3 0.53 2.97 12.43
CA GLY A 3 1.42 2.04 13.12
C GLY A 3 2.88 2.45 12.97
N ASP A 4 3.81 1.67 13.50
CA ASP A 4 5.24 1.90 13.30
C ASP A 4 5.64 1.63 11.83
N ILE A 5 5.29 2.57 10.94
CA ILE A 5 5.56 2.51 9.49
C ILE A 5 7.07 2.44 9.26
N ALA A 6 7.83 3.24 10.01
CA ALA A 6 9.29 3.25 9.91
C ALA A 6 9.88 1.89 10.28
N GLY A 7 9.46 1.30 11.42
CA GLY A 7 9.89 -0.03 11.82
C GLY A 7 9.45 -1.11 10.81
N MET A 8 8.21 -1.05 10.34
CA MET A 8 7.71 -1.96 9.30
C MET A 8 8.60 -1.90 8.05
N VAL A 9 8.81 -0.73 7.46
CA VAL A 9 9.62 -0.57 6.24
C VAL A 9 11.07 -1.00 6.49
N ASN A 10 11.68 -0.58 7.60
CA ASN A 10 13.07 -0.93 7.90
C ASN A 10 13.29 -2.44 8.10
N ASN A 11 12.29 -3.16 8.59
CA ASN A 11 12.40 -4.60 8.85
C ASN A 11 12.05 -5.45 7.62
N THR A 12 11.20 -4.94 6.71
CA THR A 12 10.62 -5.76 5.62
C THR A 12 11.11 -5.37 4.23
N PHE A 13 11.64 -4.16 4.02
CA PHE A 13 12.09 -3.67 2.71
C PHE A 13 13.61 -3.73 2.59
N HIS A 14 14.06 -3.93 1.35
CA HIS A 14 15.45 -3.74 0.96
C HIS A 14 15.82 -2.25 0.93
N ASP A 15 17.10 -1.91 1.08
CA ASP A 15 17.55 -0.51 1.15
C ASP A 15 17.32 0.26 -0.16
N ASP A 16 17.37 -0.45 -1.29
CA ASP A 16 17.14 0.02 -2.65
C ASP A 16 15.70 -0.26 -3.15
N ALA A 17 14.78 -0.60 -2.26
CA ALA A 17 13.42 -0.96 -2.67
C ALA A 17 12.71 0.19 -3.40
N THR A 18 11.86 -0.15 -4.37
CA THR A 18 11.02 0.81 -5.09
C THR A 18 9.54 0.58 -4.80
N TYR A 19 8.83 1.65 -4.49
CA TYR A 19 7.39 1.68 -4.29
C TYR A 19 6.69 2.45 -5.41
N TYR A 20 5.69 1.82 -6.01
CA TYR A 20 4.82 2.34 -7.05
C TYR A 20 3.40 2.45 -6.51
N HIS A 21 2.76 3.61 -6.66
CA HIS A 21 1.36 3.76 -6.28
C HIS A 21 0.59 4.78 -7.13
N ASN A 22 -0.74 4.80 -6.96
CA ASN A 22 -1.65 5.69 -7.66
C ASN A 22 -2.53 6.56 -6.73
N PHE A 23 -2.26 6.56 -5.42
CA PHE A 23 -2.99 7.41 -4.46
C PHE A 23 -2.77 8.90 -4.73
N HIS A 24 -3.84 9.62 -5.07
CA HIS A 24 -3.82 11.04 -5.44
C HIS A 24 -3.76 12.00 -4.23
N PHE A 25 -3.01 11.63 -3.19
CA PHE A 25 -2.83 12.42 -1.97
C PHE A 25 -1.64 13.38 -2.04
N PHE A 26 -1.00 13.47 -3.19
CA PHE A 26 0.21 14.23 -3.47
C PHE A 26 -0.05 15.23 -4.60
N ASP A 27 0.65 16.37 -4.57
CA ASP A 27 0.42 17.46 -5.53
C ASP A 27 0.93 17.16 -6.95
N SER A 28 1.84 16.20 -7.11
CA SER A 28 2.33 15.78 -8.42
C SER A 28 1.36 14.83 -9.14
N PRO A 29 1.37 14.77 -10.49
CA PRO A 29 0.58 13.78 -11.22
C PRO A 29 1.17 12.37 -11.09
N PRO A 30 0.34 11.30 -11.16
CA PRO A 30 0.81 9.91 -11.19
C PRO A 30 1.51 9.55 -12.52
N PRO A 31 2.28 8.44 -12.57
CA PRO A 31 2.52 7.48 -11.49
C PRO A 31 3.51 8.00 -10.44
N TYR A 32 3.26 7.66 -9.18
CA TYR A 32 4.16 7.97 -8.08
C TYR A 32 5.15 6.82 -7.91
N VAL A 33 6.43 7.10 -8.13
CA VAL A 33 7.53 6.11 -8.04
C VAL A 33 8.57 6.62 -7.06
N LEU A 34 8.85 5.82 -6.04
CA LEU A 34 9.67 6.21 -4.90
C LEU A 34 10.71 5.14 -4.64
N SER A 35 11.99 5.50 -4.67
CA SER A 35 13.09 4.56 -4.40
C SER A 35 13.76 4.88 -3.07
N GLY A 36 14.15 3.84 -2.35
CA GLY A 36 14.81 3.91 -1.06
C GLY A 36 13.85 4.06 0.12
N LYS A 37 14.19 3.40 1.24
CA LYS A 37 13.32 3.29 2.43
C LYS A 37 12.83 4.64 2.96
N GLU A 38 13.69 5.67 2.97
CA GLU A 38 13.30 6.99 3.48
C GLU A 38 12.13 7.60 2.69
N ASN A 39 12.17 7.51 1.36
CA ASN A 39 11.11 8.03 0.50
C ASN A 39 9.83 7.20 0.62
N ILE A 40 9.97 5.88 0.75
CA ILE A 40 8.84 4.96 0.99
C ILE A 40 8.16 5.29 2.32
N ILE A 41 8.92 5.44 3.41
CA ILE A 41 8.40 5.79 4.74
C ILE A 41 7.64 7.12 4.69
N LYS A 42 8.21 8.15 4.04
CA LYS A 42 7.57 9.45 3.90
C LYS A 42 6.22 9.33 3.18
N ALA A 43 6.17 8.64 2.04
CA ALA A 43 4.94 8.53 1.27
C ALA A 43 3.88 7.66 1.97
N MET A 44 4.27 6.51 2.53
CA MET A 44 3.33 5.67 3.29
C MET A 44 2.78 6.43 4.50
N SER A 45 3.59 7.26 5.17
CA SER A 45 3.12 8.12 6.26
C SER A 45 2.06 9.11 5.79
N VAL A 46 2.28 9.79 4.66
CA VAL A 46 1.28 10.72 4.07
C VAL A 46 -0.01 9.97 3.72
N ILE A 47 0.10 8.80 3.08
CA ILE A 47 -1.07 7.99 2.70
C ILE A 47 -1.87 7.59 3.94
N PHE A 48 -1.20 7.06 4.96
CA PHE A 48 -1.85 6.57 6.18
C PHE A 48 -2.44 7.71 7.00
N GLU A 49 -1.78 8.87 7.06
CA GLU A 49 -2.31 10.07 7.70
C GLU A 49 -3.59 10.56 7.01
N ARG A 50 -3.58 10.63 5.67
CA ARG A 50 -4.75 11.03 4.87
C ARG A 50 -5.92 10.06 5.02
N GLN A 51 -5.63 8.76 5.01
CA GLN A 51 -6.62 7.72 5.27
C GLN A 51 -7.12 7.72 6.73
N GLY A 52 -6.34 8.22 7.69
CA GLY A 52 -6.75 8.27 9.09
C GLY A 52 -6.97 6.87 9.70
N LYS A 53 -8.04 6.70 10.49
CA LYS A 53 -8.35 5.42 11.13
C LYS A 53 -8.97 4.46 10.10
N MET A 54 -8.12 3.64 9.49
CA MET A 54 -8.54 2.60 8.54
C MET A 54 -9.09 1.36 9.27
N ARG A 55 -10.05 0.69 8.64
CA ARG A 55 -10.40 -0.71 8.89
C ARG A 55 -10.00 -1.52 7.66
N VAL A 56 -9.10 -2.48 7.86
CA VAL A 56 -8.71 -3.47 6.85
C VAL A 56 -9.70 -4.63 6.92
N GLY A 57 -10.32 -4.95 5.78
CA GLY A 57 -11.21 -6.09 5.63
C GLY A 57 -10.44 -7.40 5.43
N GLU A 58 -11.17 -8.43 5.04
CA GLU A 58 -10.56 -9.71 4.67
C GLU A 58 -9.77 -9.58 3.36
N VAL A 59 -8.79 -10.47 3.19
CA VAL A 59 -8.11 -10.67 1.91
C VAL A 59 -9.10 -11.35 0.98
N LEU A 60 -9.46 -10.67 -0.11
CA LEU A 60 -10.46 -11.12 -1.08
C LEU A 60 -9.88 -12.16 -2.05
N ASP A 61 -8.65 -11.95 -2.47
CA ASP A 61 -7.90 -12.84 -3.35
C ASP A 61 -6.41 -12.67 -3.06
N TRP A 62 -5.63 -13.72 -3.27
CA TRP A 62 -4.19 -13.68 -3.11
C TRP A 62 -3.50 -14.79 -3.91
N SER A 63 -2.25 -14.52 -4.27
CA SER A 63 -1.36 -15.48 -4.89
C SER A 63 0.05 -15.30 -4.35
N GLU A 64 0.76 -16.40 -4.18
CA GLU A 64 2.14 -16.40 -3.70
C GLU A 64 2.99 -17.31 -4.58
N SER A 65 4.25 -16.92 -4.74
CA SER A 65 5.33 -17.69 -5.33
C SER A 65 6.61 -17.42 -4.54
N ASP A 66 7.68 -18.15 -4.82
CA ASP A 66 8.96 -18.03 -4.10
C ASP A 66 9.50 -16.60 -4.01
N ASN A 67 9.20 -15.77 -5.01
CA ASN A 67 9.71 -14.40 -5.13
C ASN A 67 8.63 -13.32 -5.23
N HIS A 68 7.35 -13.66 -5.10
CA HIS A 68 6.28 -12.65 -5.17
C HIS A 68 5.08 -13.00 -4.30
N ILE A 69 4.47 -11.96 -3.72
CA ILE A 69 3.16 -12.03 -3.07
C ILE A 69 2.26 -11.00 -3.74
N ALA A 70 1.04 -11.40 -4.13
CA ALA A 70 0.02 -10.48 -4.58
C ALA A 70 -1.26 -10.70 -3.76
N LEU A 71 -1.94 -9.63 -3.38
CA LEU A 71 -3.18 -9.73 -2.62
C LEU A 71 -4.13 -8.56 -2.92
N GLN A 72 -5.42 -8.81 -2.76
CA GLN A 72 -6.46 -7.82 -2.84
C GLN A 72 -7.17 -7.69 -1.50
N ILE A 73 -7.27 -6.46 -1.00
CA ILE A 73 -7.92 -6.17 0.29
C ILE A 73 -8.89 -5.01 0.14
N LEU A 74 -9.98 -5.09 0.89
CA LEU A 74 -10.87 -3.95 1.09
C LEU A 74 -10.35 -3.10 2.25
N VAL A 75 -10.04 -1.84 2.00
CA VAL A 75 -9.71 -0.86 3.05
C VAL A 75 -10.84 0.15 3.14
N THR A 76 -11.30 0.41 4.35
CA THR A 76 -12.34 1.41 4.63
C THR A 76 -11.81 2.49 5.54
N SER A 77 -12.02 3.74 5.17
CA SER A 77 -11.61 4.93 5.90
C SER A 77 -12.79 5.89 6.03
N PRO A 78 -12.99 6.52 7.21
CA PRO A 78 -13.95 7.61 7.33
C PRO A 78 -13.53 8.87 6.55
N ASN A 79 -12.25 9.05 6.25
CA ASN A 79 -11.73 10.22 5.55
C ASN A 79 -11.79 10.07 4.02
N THR A 80 -11.53 8.86 3.52
CA THR A 80 -11.34 8.61 2.09
C THR A 80 -12.32 7.58 1.52
N GLY A 81 -13.22 7.04 2.33
CA GLY A 81 -14.23 6.07 1.90
C GLY A 81 -13.67 4.65 1.76
N SER A 82 -14.29 3.85 0.89
CA SER A 82 -13.91 2.45 0.64
C SER A 82 -12.98 2.34 -0.55
N TRP A 83 -11.95 1.51 -0.44
CA TRP A 83 -10.93 1.28 -1.45
C TRP A 83 -10.68 -0.21 -1.62
N LEU A 84 -10.71 -0.68 -2.87
CA LEU A 84 -10.11 -1.95 -3.23
C LEU A 84 -8.63 -1.70 -3.48
N ILE A 85 -7.77 -2.24 -2.62
CA ILE A 85 -6.32 -2.15 -2.74
C ILE A 85 -5.82 -3.47 -3.33
N THR A 86 -4.98 -3.37 -4.35
CA THR A 86 -4.20 -4.49 -4.89
C THR A 86 -2.74 -4.21 -4.58
N ASP A 87 -2.16 -5.06 -3.75
CA ASP A 87 -0.75 -5.00 -3.38
C ASP A 87 0.01 -6.13 -4.08
N PHE A 88 1.13 -5.80 -4.71
CA PHE A 88 2.08 -6.77 -5.25
C PHE A 88 3.46 -6.49 -4.67
N PHE A 89 4.08 -7.51 -4.08
CA PHE A 89 5.39 -7.45 -3.46
C PHE A 89 6.34 -8.37 -4.23
N GLY A 90 7.36 -7.80 -4.85
CA GLY A 90 8.54 -8.51 -5.32
C GLY A 90 9.52 -8.72 -4.17
N LEU A 91 9.92 -9.97 -3.98
CA LEU A 91 10.81 -10.41 -2.92
C LEU A 91 12.19 -10.77 -3.46
N ARG A 92 13.22 -10.26 -2.79
CA ARG A 92 14.63 -10.60 -3.00
C ARG A 92 15.26 -10.78 -1.64
N ASP A 93 15.90 -11.94 -1.43
CA ASP A 93 16.52 -12.30 -0.15
C ASP A 93 15.56 -12.20 1.05
N GLY A 94 14.29 -12.58 0.83
CA GLY A 94 13.23 -12.54 1.85
C GLY A 94 12.73 -11.13 2.20
N LYS A 95 13.16 -10.09 1.48
CA LYS A 95 12.73 -8.70 1.67
C LYS A 95 12.08 -8.13 0.42
N VAL A 96 11.22 -7.14 0.61
CA VAL A 96 10.57 -6.42 -0.48
C VAL A 96 11.59 -5.55 -1.21
N PHE A 97 11.85 -5.82 -2.48
CA PHE A 97 12.65 -4.94 -3.36
C PHE A 97 11.75 -4.14 -4.33
N GLU A 98 10.54 -4.63 -4.60
CA GLU A 98 9.57 -3.96 -5.45
C GLU A 98 8.19 -4.04 -4.82
N TYR A 99 7.46 -2.94 -4.77
CA TYR A 99 6.11 -2.89 -4.21
C TYR A 99 5.20 -2.05 -5.11
N PHE A 100 4.11 -2.64 -5.58
CA PHE A 100 3.02 -1.93 -6.25
C PHE A 100 1.81 -1.90 -5.32
N GLY A 101 1.44 -0.72 -4.83
CA GLY A 101 0.24 -0.52 -4.02
C GLY A 101 -0.76 0.31 -4.81
N TYR A 102 -1.73 -0.35 -5.44
CA TYR A 102 -2.72 0.31 -6.29
C TYR A 102 -4.09 0.28 -5.65
N GLY A 103 -4.70 1.45 -5.53
CA GLY A 103 -6.04 1.62 -5.00
C GLY A 103 -7.03 2.03 -6.07
N ARG A 104 -8.21 1.41 -6.06
CA ARG A 104 -9.41 1.93 -6.70
C ARG A 104 -10.42 2.31 -5.63
N GLN A 105 -10.76 3.60 -5.56
CA GLN A 105 -11.84 4.05 -4.70
C GLN A 105 -13.16 3.47 -5.21
N LEU A 106 -13.93 2.90 -4.29
CA LEU A 106 -15.24 2.31 -4.57
C LEU A 106 -16.33 3.36 -4.35
N PRO A 107 -17.40 3.35 -5.15
CA PRO A 107 -18.61 4.14 -4.89
C PRO A 107 -19.16 3.83 -3.49
N LEU A 108 -19.72 4.85 -2.84
CA LEU A 108 -20.29 4.77 -1.49
C LEU A 108 -21.35 3.65 -1.32
N ASN A 109 -21.93 3.18 -2.43
CA ASN A 109 -23.04 2.20 -2.46
C ASN A 109 -22.63 0.81 -2.95
N LEU A 110 -21.33 0.53 -3.13
CA LEU A 110 -20.90 -0.83 -3.47
C LEU A 110 -20.91 -1.67 -2.18
N ALA A 111 -22.05 -2.31 -1.91
CA ALA A 111 -22.09 -3.48 -1.07
C ALA A 111 -21.31 -4.57 -1.82
N LEU A 112 -20.08 -4.84 -1.35
CA LEU A 112 -19.43 -6.09 -1.71
C LEU A 112 -20.23 -7.21 -1.03
N PRO A 113 -20.57 -8.28 -1.75
CA PRO A 113 -21.41 -9.37 -1.25
C PRO A 113 -20.85 -10.03 0.01
#